data_AF-A0A8C7CXG9-F1
#
_entry.id   AF-A0A8C7CXG9-F1
#
_cell.length_a   1.000
_cell.length_b   1.000
_cell.length_c   1.000
_cell.angle_alpha   90.00
_cell.angle_beta   90.00
_cell.angle_gamma   90.00
#
_symmetry.space_group_name_H-M   'P 1'
#
loop_
_entity.id
_entity.type
_entity.pdbx_description
1 polymer ?
#
loop_
_entity_poly.entity_id
_entity_poly.type
_entity_poly.pdbx_seq_one_letter_code
_entity_poly.pdbx_strand_id
1 'polypeptide(L)'
;SNQVHQTPCSHSISGYNRILWYKQSNREFVFLGYMIGTSASPEAGFDIVGDASAGGTSTLTIKQLTPNSSAVYYCAANPCPFECSS
;
A
#
# COMPACT_ATOMS: atom_id res chain seq x y z
N SER A 1 -8.64 -17.05 -16.37
CA SER A 1 -8.58 -15.58 -16.41
C SER A 1 -7.68 -15.14 -15.26
N ASN A 2 -6.49 -14.60 -15.56
CA ASN A 2 -5.64 -14.01 -14.53
C ASN A 2 -6.15 -12.59 -14.27
N GLN A 3 -7.11 -12.46 -13.37
CA GLN A 3 -7.62 -11.15 -12.99
C GLN A 3 -6.61 -10.47 -12.06
N VAL A 4 -6.40 -9.18 -12.30
CA VAL A 4 -5.56 -8.29 -11.49
C VAL A 4 -6.48 -7.25 -10.87
N HIS A 5 -6.34 -7.02 -9.56
CA HIS A 5 -7.06 -5.96 -8.86
C HIS A 5 -6.08 -4.88 -8.44
N GLN A 6 -6.47 -3.63 -8.66
CA GLN A 6 -5.69 -2.44 -8.34
C GLN A 6 -6.47 -1.57 -7.36
N THR A 7 -5.80 -1.12 -6.31
CA THR A 7 -6.36 -0.25 -5.29
C THR A 7 -5.48 1.01 -5.19
N PRO A 8 -5.93 2.16 -5.71
CA PRO A 8 -5.20 3.41 -5.59
C PRO A 8 -5.43 4.08 -4.23
N CYS A 9 -4.43 4.83 -3.77
CA CYS A 9 -4.49 5.66 -2.57
C CYS A 9 -3.63 6.92 -2.75
N SER A 10 -4.18 8.06 -2.34
CA SER A 10 -3.49 9.35 -2.37
C SER A 10 -3.76 10.12 -1.08
N HIS A 11 -2.88 11.07 -0.77
CA HIS A 11 -3.08 12.01 0.33
C HIS A 11 -2.52 13.39 -0.01
N SER A 12 -2.99 14.41 0.69
CA SER A 12 -2.53 15.81 0.52
C SER A 12 -1.73 16.34 1.72
N ILE A 13 -1.38 15.47 2.67
CA ILE A 13 -0.69 15.86 3.91
C ILE A 13 0.77 16.23 3.59
N SER A 14 1.12 17.49 3.80
CA SER A 14 2.48 17.99 3.58
C SER A 14 3.51 17.32 4.51
N GLY A 15 4.70 17.05 3.99
CA GLY A 15 5.79 16.37 4.73
C GLY A 15 5.62 14.86 4.86
N TYR A 16 4.48 14.29 4.45
CA TYR A 16 4.28 12.86 4.40
C TYR A 16 4.76 12.36 3.04
N ASN A 17 5.58 11.31 3.07
CA ASN A 17 6.11 10.67 1.87
C ASN A 17 6.02 9.14 1.97
N ARG A 18 5.28 8.60 2.94
CA ARG A 18 5.12 7.16 3.14
C ARG A 18 3.65 6.76 3.13
N ILE A 19 3.32 5.77 2.31
CA ILE A 19 2.02 5.09 2.30
C ILE A 19 2.25 3.64 2.70
N LEU A 20 1.51 3.18 3.72
CA LEU A 20 1.47 1.78 4.17
C LEU A 20 0.20 1.12 3.67
N TRP A 21 0.28 -0.15 3.30
CA TRP A 21 -0.84 -0.94 2.78
C TRP A 21 -1.20 -2.08 3.71
N TYR A 22 -2.51 -2.28 3.90
CA TYR A 22 -3.08 -3.34 4.73
C TYR A 22 -4.26 -4.01 4.05
N LYS A 23 -4.51 -5.28 4.37
CA LYS A 23 -5.82 -5.90 4.20
C LYS A 23 -6.46 -6.16 5.55
N GLN A 24 -7.78 -6.07 5.61
CA GLN A 24 -8.54 -6.53 6.76
C GLN A 24 -8.82 -8.03 6.66
N SER A 25 -8.42 -8.79 7.69
CA SER A 25 -8.65 -10.23 7.80
C SER A 25 -9.10 -10.54 9.22
N ASN A 26 -10.31 -11.09 9.39
CA ASN A 26 -10.85 -11.47 10.70
C ASN A 26 -10.72 -10.38 11.79
N ARG A 27 -10.96 -9.11 11.42
CA ARG A 27 -10.85 -7.89 12.26
C ARG A 27 -9.42 -7.43 12.57
N GLU A 28 -8.41 -8.06 12.00
CA GLU A 28 -7.02 -7.62 12.07
C GLU A 28 -6.59 -6.93 10.78
N PHE A 29 -5.62 -6.02 10.91
CA PHE A 29 -4.95 -5.41 9.76
C PHE A 29 -3.66 -6.18 9.47
N VAL A 30 -3.65 -6.91 8.35
CA VAL A 30 -2.46 -7.62 7.87
C VAL A 30 -1.68 -6.68 6.97
N PHE A 31 -0.43 -6.42 7.33
CA PHE A 31 0.48 -5.58 6.55
C PHE A 31 0.83 -6.21 5.20
N LEU A 32 0.86 -5.40 4.15
CA LEU A 32 1.10 -5.82 2.76
C LEU A 32 2.32 -5.16 2.12
N GLY A 33 2.99 -4.28 2.86
CA GLY A 33 4.12 -3.49 2.37
C GLY A 33 3.86 -1.99 2.39
N TYR A 34 4.81 -1.24 1.86
CA TYR A 34 4.79 0.21 1.89
C TYR A 34 5.50 0.83 0.68
N MET A 35 5.32 2.14 0.53
CA MET A 35 6.01 2.98 -0.44
C MET A 35 6.56 4.22 0.26
N ILE A 36 7.81 4.60 -0.02
CA ILE A 36 8.45 5.85 0.44
C ILE A 36 8.87 6.66 -0.79
N GLY A 37 8.29 7.84 -0.99
CA GLY A 37 8.38 8.56 -2.26
C GLY A 37 7.96 7.64 -3.39
N THR A 38 8.88 7.35 -4.31
CA THR A 38 8.67 6.42 -5.43
C THR A 38 9.28 5.03 -5.20
N SER A 39 9.86 4.76 -4.02
CA SER A 39 10.49 3.49 -3.68
C SER A 39 9.49 2.54 -3.01
N ALA A 40 9.24 1.38 -3.62
CA ALA A 40 8.29 0.38 -3.12
C ALA A 40 8.97 -0.74 -2.33
N SER A 41 8.26 -1.29 -1.34
CA SER A 41 8.63 -2.49 -0.59
C SER A 41 7.39 -3.33 -0.32
N PRO A 42 6.89 -4.09 -1.33
CA PRO A 42 5.71 -4.94 -1.20
C PRO A 42 6.03 -6.29 -0.54
N GLU A 43 5.05 -6.84 0.19
CA GLU A 43 5.07 -8.24 0.63
C GLU A 43 4.85 -9.20 -0.56
N ALA A 44 5.21 -10.47 -0.36
CA ALA A 44 5.05 -11.49 -1.39
C ALA A 44 3.59 -11.62 -1.87
N GLY A 45 3.40 -11.71 -3.19
CA GLY A 45 2.06 -11.77 -3.81
C GLY A 45 1.44 -10.41 -4.13
N PHE A 46 2.06 -9.32 -3.70
CA PHE A 46 1.62 -7.95 -3.97
C PHE A 46 2.62 -7.20 -4.85
N ASP A 47 2.14 -6.12 -5.45
CA ASP A 47 2.95 -5.07 -6.07
C ASP A 47 2.49 -3.71 -5.55
N ILE A 48 3.41 -2.76 -5.45
CA ILE A 48 3.08 -1.38 -5.08
C ILE A 48 3.80 -0.47 -6.07
N VAL A 49 3.06 0.41 -6.75
CA VAL A 49 3.59 1.35 -7.76
C VAL A 49 3.09 2.78 -7.51
N GLY A 50 3.82 3.77 -7.99
CA GLY A 50 3.42 5.19 -7.92
C GLY A 50 4.28 6.05 -7.00
N ASP A 51 3.65 6.99 -6.31
CA ASP A 51 4.29 7.98 -5.44
C ASP A 51 3.50 8.17 -4.13
N ALA A 52 4.19 8.04 -3.01
CA ALA A 52 3.66 8.24 -1.66
C ALA A 52 3.83 9.66 -1.12
N SER A 53 4.29 10.62 -1.93
CA SER A 53 4.40 12.03 -1.56
C SER A 53 3.03 12.72 -1.54
N ALA A 54 2.94 13.88 -0.90
CA ALA A 54 1.75 14.72 -0.95
C ALA A 54 1.35 15.04 -2.40
N GLY A 55 0.10 14.71 -2.78
CA GLY A 55 -0.41 14.83 -4.15
C GLY A 55 -0.06 13.66 -5.07
N GLY A 56 0.80 12.75 -4.63
CA GLY A 56 1.09 11.48 -5.29
C GLY A 56 -0.01 10.45 -5.10
N THR A 57 0.05 9.39 -5.92
CA THR A 57 -0.83 8.22 -5.78
C THR A 57 0.01 6.96 -5.72
N SER A 58 -0.15 6.18 -4.66
CA SER A 58 0.35 4.81 -4.56
C SER A 58 -0.76 3.84 -4.96
N THR A 59 -0.44 2.77 -5.68
CA THR A 59 -1.40 1.76 -6.12
C THR A 59 -0.93 0.37 -5.71
N LEU A 60 -1.72 -0.31 -4.89
CA LEU A 60 -1.54 -1.72 -4.57
C LEU A 60 -2.10 -2.58 -5.70
N THR A 61 -1.33 -3.56 -6.17
CA THR A 61 -1.77 -4.55 -7.17
C THR A 61 -1.66 -5.96 -6.61
N ILE A 62 -2.70 -6.77 -6.79
CA ILE A 62 -2.71 -8.19 -6.38
C ILE A 62 -2.30 -9.04 -7.58
N LYS A 63 -1.18 -9.77 -7.46
CA LYS A 63 -0.60 -10.51 -8.59
C LYS A 63 -1.39 -11.77 -8.97
N GLN A 64 -2.10 -12.38 -8.02
CA GLN A 64 -2.92 -13.57 -8.26
C GLN A 64 -4.19 -13.53 -7.40
N LEU A 65 -5.34 -13.33 -8.04
CA LEU A 65 -6.64 -13.43 -7.39
C LEU A 65 -7.08 -14.90 -7.33
N THR A 66 -7.29 -15.38 -6.11
CA THR A 66 -8.07 -16.59 -5.80
C THR A 66 -9.52 -16.19 -5.43
N PRO A 67 -10.50 -17.11 -5.47
CA PRO A 67 -11.86 -16.82 -5.01
C PRO A 67 -11.95 -16.27 -3.57
N ASN A 68 -10.96 -16.58 -2.73
CA ASN A 68 -10.84 -16.09 -1.36
C ASN A 68 -10.06 -14.75 -1.25
N SER A 69 -9.77 -14.10 -2.37
CA SER A 69 -9.02 -12.83 -2.40
C SER A 69 -9.89 -11.60 -2.20
N SER A 70 -11.20 -11.77 -2.05
CA SER A 70 -12.09 -10.67 -1.65
C SER A 70 -11.73 -10.25 -0.22
N ALA A 71 -11.20 -9.04 -0.09
CA ALA A 71 -10.86 -8.42 1.17
C ALA A 71 -11.05 -6.90 1.07
N VAL A 72 -11.14 -6.23 2.22
CA VAL A 72 -11.09 -4.78 2.27
C VAL A 72 -9.63 -4.36 2.42
N TYR A 73 -9.19 -3.46 1.54
CA TYR A 73 -7.84 -2.93 1.53
C TYR A 73 -7.83 -1.51 2.09
N TYR A 74 -6.84 -1.21 2.91
CA TYR A 74 -6.67 0.09 3.56
C TYR A 74 -5.27 0.61 3.29
N CYS A 75 -5.17 1.92 3.14
CA CYS A 75 -3.90 2.61 3.13
C CYS A 75 -3.82 3.59 4.31
N ALA A 76 -2.59 3.85 4.78
CA ALA A 76 -2.32 4.87 5.78
C ALA A 76 -1.14 5.74 5.34
N ALA A 77 -1.31 7.06 5.40
CA ALA A 77 -0.22 8.00 5.19
C ALA A 77 0.55 8.19 6.51
N ASN A 78 1.87 8.15 6.44
CA ASN A 78 2.75 8.36 7.60
C ASN A 78 3.80 9.43 7.25
N PRO A 79 4.15 10.33 8.20
CA PRO A 79 5.34 11.12 8.00
C PRO A 79 6.54 10.17 8.03
N CYS A 80 7.57 10.44 7.23
CA CYS A 80 8.88 9.82 7.45
C CYS A 80 9.81 10.86 8.07
N PRO A 81 9.78 11.10 9.39
CA PRO A 81 10.78 11.90 10.05
C PRO A 81 11.88 10.97 10.54
N PHE A 82 13.01 10.88 9.82
CA PHE A 82 14.35 10.44 10.27
C PHE A 82 14.55 9.13 11.10
N GLU A 83 13.51 8.42 11.55
CA GLU A 83 13.57 7.24 12.42
C GLU A 83 12.81 6.04 11.81
N CYS A 84 12.90 5.86 10.49
CA CYS A 84 12.45 4.62 9.83
C CYS A 84 13.59 3.62 9.67
N SER A 85 14.41 3.46 10.71
CA SER A 85 15.39 2.38 10.85
C SER A 85 15.33 1.81 12.26
N SER A 86 14.36 0.93 12.49
CA SER A 86 14.35 0.00 13.63
C SER A 86 14.15 -1.40 13.08
#